data_AF-A0A527ZB62-F1
#
_entry.id   AF-A0A527ZB62-F1
#
_cell.length_a   1.000
_cell.length_b   1.000
_cell.length_c   1.000
_cell.angle_alpha   90.00
_cell.angle_beta   90.00
_cell.angle_gamma   90.00
#
_symmetry.space_group_name_H-M   'P 1'
#
loop_
_entity.id
_entity.type
_entity.pdbx_description
1 polymer ?
#
loop_
_entity_poly.entity_id
_entity_poly.type
_entity_poly.pdbx_seq_one_letter_code
_entity_poly.pdbx_strand_id
1 'polypeptide(L)' 'GINTYRVSTAVLATHRSSDGAAVASLSIPWGFSMGDDDLGGYHLVWPRDLVETAGGFLAAGDPAQALEILAYLRS' A
#
# COMPACT_ATOMS: atom_id res chain seq x y z
N GLY A 1 -5.73 -23.67 -9.01
CA GLY A 1 -5.39 -22.34 -9.57
C GLY A 1 -5.10 -21.37 -8.44
N ILE A 2 -4.36 -20.30 -8.70
CA ILE A 2 -4.08 -19.24 -7.71
C ILE A 2 -5.38 -18.46 -7.45
N ASN A 3 -5.71 -18.21 -6.18
CA ASN A 3 -6.83 -17.35 -5.81
C ASN A 3 -6.36 -15.88 -5.80
N THR A 4 -6.66 -15.15 -6.87
CA THR A 4 -6.20 -13.76 -7.07
C THR A 4 -6.73 -12.83 -5.99
N TYR A 5 -7.98 -12.97 -5.56
CA TYR A 5 -8.57 -12.18 -4.47
C TYR A 5 -7.74 -12.31 -3.18
N ARG A 6 -7.43 -13.53 -2.74
CA ARG A 6 -6.65 -13.77 -1.51
C ARG A 6 -5.21 -13.26 -1.62
N VAL A 7 -4.61 -13.37 -2.81
CA VAL A 7 -3.25 -12.85 -3.05
C VAL A 7 -3.27 -11.33 -3.00
N SER A 8 -4.20 -10.67 -3.68
CA SER A 8 -4.29 -9.21 -3.71
C SER A 8 -4.56 -8.61 -2.33
N THR A 9 -5.45 -9.20 -1.52
CA THR A 9 -5.70 -8.69 -0.16
C THR A 9 -4.50 -8.87 0.76
N ALA A 10 -3.77 -9.97 0.64
CA ALA A 10 -2.51 -10.17 1.37
C ALA A 10 -1.43 -9.16 0.93
N VAL A 11 -1.36 -8.83 -0.36
CA VAL A 11 -0.46 -7.79 -0.89
C VAL A 11 -0.80 -6.44 -0.27
N LEU A 12 -2.06 -6.02 -0.24
CA LEU A 12 -2.48 -4.77 0.43
C LEU A 12 -2.07 -4.73 1.91
N ALA A 13 -2.31 -5.83 2.63
CA ALA A 13 -1.91 -5.95 4.04
C ALA A 13 -0.39 -5.85 4.24
N THR A 14 0.40 -6.39 3.32
CA THR A 14 1.88 -6.38 3.40
C THR A 14 2.47 -5.00 3.13
N HIS A 15 1.77 -4.12 2.40
CA HIS A 15 2.26 -2.77 2.10
C HIS A 15 2.06 -1.77 3.26
N ARG A 16 1.35 -2.17 4.32
CA ARG A 16 1.05 -1.31 5.47
C ARG A 16 2.19 -1.21 6.48
N SER A 17 2.25 -0.06 7.14
CA SER A 17 2.96 0.15 8.40
C SER A 17 1.99 0.10 9.60
N SER A 18 2.54 0.13 10.81
CA SER A 18 1.79 0.05 12.07
C SER A 18 0.99 1.30 12.43
N ASP A 19 1.25 2.42 11.77
CA ASP A 19 0.63 3.74 12.02
C ASP A 19 -0.50 4.08 11.04
N GLY A 20 -0.91 3.12 10.20
CA GLY A 20 -1.98 3.33 9.22
C GLY A 20 -1.50 3.78 7.84
N ALA A 21 -0.21 4.09 7.67
CA ALA A 21 0.35 4.33 6.34
C ALA A 21 0.45 3.03 5.52
N ALA A 22 0.61 3.20 4.21
CA ALA A 22 1.00 2.15 3.29
C ALA A 22 1.80 2.77 2.15
N VAL A 23 2.83 2.06 1.70
CA VAL A 23 3.62 2.48 0.54
C VAL A 23 2.90 2.13 -0.76
N ALA A 24 3.13 2.89 -1.83
CA ALA A 24 2.53 2.61 -3.14
C ALA A 24 2.97 1.22 -3.69
N SER A 25 4.23 0.84 -3.47
CA SER A 25 4.73 -0.49 -3.80
C SER A 25 6.01 -0.86 -3.02
N LEU A 26 6.14 -2.13 -2.67
CA LEU A 26 7.40 -2.74 -2.21
C LEU A 26 8.33 -3.07 -3.41
N SER A 27 8.58 -2.08 -4.26
CA SER A 27 9.44 -2.24 -5.44
C SER A 27 10.16 -0.94 -5.83
N ILE A 28 11.25 -1.09 -6.57
CA ILE A 28 11.98 0.00 -7.23
C ILE A 28 11.86 -0.23 -8.75
N PRO A 29 11.02 0.56 -9.46
CA PRO A 29 10.89 0.46 -10.90
C PRO A 29 12.25 0.64 -11.60
N TRP A 30 12.61 -0.30 -12.47
CA TRP A 30 13.89 -0.32 -13.18
C TRP A 30 15.13 -0.22 -12.27
N GLY A 31 15.06 -0.79 -11.06
CA GLY A 31 16.16 -0.74 -10.08
C GLY A 31 17.49 -1.36 -10.54
N PHE A 32 17.52 -2.10 -11.65
CA PHE A 32 18.78 -2.59 -12.25
C PHE A 32 19.56 -1.50 -13.01
N SER A 33 18.91 -0.38 -13.35
CA SER A 33 19.48 0.73 -14.13
C SER A 33 19.43 2.07 -13.43
N MET A 34 18.69 2.17 -12.32
CA MET A 34 18.70 3.33 -11.43
C MET A 34 19.79 3.09 -10.37
N GLY A 35 20.69 4.06 -10.16
CA GLY A 35 21.74 3.96 -9.14
C GLY A 35 21.18 4.06 -7.72
N ASP A 36 22.00 3.71 -6.72
CA ASP A 36 21.60 3.63 -5.30
C ASP A 36 21.20 4.99 -4.69
N ASP A 37 21.48 6.10 -5.37
CA ASP A 37 21.22 7.46 -4.90
C ASP A 37 19.76 7.91 -5.08
N ASP A 38 18.93 7.17 -5.84
CA ASP A 38 17.52 7.55 -6.08
C ASP A 38 16.57 6.88 -5.07
N LEU A 39 16.51 7.49 -3.88
CA LEU A 39 15.70 7.03 -2.73
C LEU A 39 14.21 7.41 -2.84
N GLY A 40 13.75 8.00 -3.95
CA GLY A 40 12.37 8.48 -4.16
C GLY A 40 11.56 7.63 -5.12
N GLY A 41 11.23 6.39 -4.73
CA GLY A 41 10.48 5.42 -5.54
C GLY A 41 9.04 5.19 -5.07
N TYR A 42 8.53 3.98 -5.33
CA TYR A 42 7.17 3.60 -4.93
C TYR A 42 7.08 3.17 -3.45
N HIS A 43 8.20 3.12 -2.74
CA HIS A 43 8.26 2.93 -1.29
C HIS A 43 7.92 4.20 -0.48
N LEU A 44 7.31 5.20 -1.11
CA LEU A 44 6.74 6.39 -0.46
C LEU A 44 5.23 6.24 -0.27
N VAL A 45 4.70 7.02 0.67
CA VAL A 45 3.27 7.10 0.96
C VAL A 45 2.63 8.18 0.10
N TRP A 46 1.62 7.81 -0.68
CA TRP A 46 0.88 8.72 -1.55
C TRP A 46 -0.61 8.72 -1.17
N PRO A 47 -1.25 9.90 -1.02
CA PRO A 47 -2.66 9.96 -0.62
C PRO A 47 -3.60 9.19 -1.55
N ARG A 48 -3.33 9.22 -2.86
CA ARG A 48 -4.12 8.47 -3.85
C ARG A 48 -4.03 6.96 -3.61
N ASP A 49 -2.83 6.42 -3.47
CA ASP A 49 -2.59 4.99 -3.25
C ASP A 49 -3.15 4.51 -1.90
N LEU A 50 -3.14 5.37 -0.88
CA LEU A 50 -3.83 5.12 0.39
C LEU A 50 -5.34 5.03 0.22
N VAL A 51 -5.96 5.93 -0.54
CA VAL A 51 -7.42 5.88 -0.81
C VAL A 51 -7.80 4.58 -1.54
N GLU A 52 -7.02 4.17 -2.55
CA GLU A 52 -7.25 2.92 -3.27
C GLU A 52 -7.06 1.70 -2.35
N THR A 53 -6.02 1.71 -1.52
CA THR A 53 -5.75 0.64 -0.53
C THR A 53 -6.90 0.52 0.48
N ALA A 54 -7.40 1.65 0.99
CA ALA A 54 -8.55 1.68 1.88
C ALA A 54 -9.82 1.15 1.19
N GLY A 55 -10.05 1.51 -0.08
CA GLY A 55 -11.12 0.94 -0.89
C GLY A 55 -11.00 -0.57 -1.06
N GLY A 56 -9.79 -1.08 -1.26
CA GLY A 56 -9.49 -2.52 -1.32
C GLY A 56 -9.83 -3.25 -0.02
N PHE A 57 -9.48 -2.69 1.14
CA PHE A 57 -9.86 -3.26 2.45
C PHE A 57 -11.38 -3.22 2.68
N LEU A 58 -12.06 -2.15 2.30
CA LEU A 58 -13.53 -2.08 2.36
C LEU A 58 -14.17 -3.18 1.50
N ALA A 59 -13.71 -3.35 0.27
CA ALA A 59 -14.20 -4.41 -0.62
C ALA A 59 -13.86 -5.82 -0.09
N ALA A 60 -12.78 -5.97 0.68
CA ALA A 60 -12.41 -7.20 1.35
C ALA A 60 -13.19 -7.47 2.65
N GLY A 61 -14.07 -6.55 3.07
CA GLY A 61 -14.85 -6.68 4.31
C GLY A 61 -14.10 -6.27 5.58
N ASP A 62 -13.02 -5.49 5.45
CA ASP A 62 -12.21 -5.01 6.57
C ASP A 62 -12.27 -3.47 6.70
N PRO A 63 -13.35 -2.92 7.29
CA PRO A 63 -13.49 -1.48 7.45
C PRO A 63 -12.55 -0.88 8.52
N ALA A 64 -12.01 -1.69 9.43
CA ALA A 64 -11.09 -1.22 10.46
C ALA A 64 -9.79 -0.68 9.83
N GLN A 65 -9.25 -1.45 8.88
CA GLN A 65 -8.04 -1.04 8.14
C GLN A 65 -8.25 0.26 7.35
N ALA A 66 -9.43 0.43 6.74
CA ALA A 66 -9.76 1.65 6.01
C ALA A 66 -9.84 2.88 6.93
N LEU A 67 -10.35 2.72 8.16
CA LEU A 67 -10.40 3.79 9.16
C LEU A 67 -9.01 4.18 9.66
N GLU A 68 -8.11 3.23 9.86
CA GLU A 68 -6.71 3.53 10.23
C GLU A 68 -5.99 4.33 9.14
N ILE A 69 -6.19 3.96 7.86
CA ILE A 69 -5.65 4.72 6.72
C ILE A 69 -6.22 6.15 6.70
N LEU A 70 -7.53 6.30 6.93
CA LEU A 70 -8.15 7.62 6.99
C LEU A 70 -7.61 8.46 8.15
N ALA A 71 -7.33 7.84 9.30
CA ALA A 71 -6.73 8.51 10.44
C ALA A 71 -5.32 9.03 10.10
N TYR A 72 -4.50 8.23 9.42
CA TYR A 72 -3.18 8.63 8.94
C TYR A 72 -3.26 9.80 7.94
N LEU A 73 -4.22 9.78 7.00
CA LEU A 73 -4.41 10.88 6.04
C LEU A 73 -4.84 12.21 6.68
N ARG A 74 -5.43 12.16 7.88
CA ARG A 74 -5.92 13.33 8.59
C ARG A 74 -4.85 13.98 9.49
N SER A 75 -3.86 13.21 9.95
CA SER A 75 -2.80 13.67 10.85
C SER A 75 -1.76 14.53 10.14
#